data_AF-A0A0D2SU18-F1
#
_entry.id   AF-A0A0D2SU18-F1
#
_cell.length_a   1.000
_cell.length_b   1.000
_cell.length_c   1.000
_cell.angle_alpha   90.00
_cell.angle_beta   90.00
_cell.angle_gamma   90.00
#
_symmetry.space_group_name_H-M   'P 1'
#
loop_
_entity.id
_entity.type
_entity.pdbx_description
1 polymer ?
#
loop_
_entity_poly.entity_id
_entity_poly.type
_entity_poly.pdbx_seq_one_letter_code
_entity_poly.pdbx_strand_id
1 'polypeptide(L)'
;MAAKRAGWLPQGDNYPNASHVGFGLVLGEDGKRFRTRNTEVVRLVDLLDEAKNRSKAALIEHGKGEEWTEEEIESTADAVGYGAVKKQFARSIKSQRFPHLFLLVINFDFLDAVMPFIHFCEILKL
;
A
#
# COMPACT_ATOMS: atom_id res chain seq x y z
N MET A 1 7.66 31.47 6.60
CA MET A 1 8.65 30.37 6.43
C MET A 1 10.05 30.96 6.54
N ALA A 2 10.98 30.32 7.28
CA ALA A 2 12.34 30.83 7.50
C ALA A 2 13.09 31.10 6.20
N ALA A 3 12.98 30.20 5.22
CA ALA A 3 13.58 30.36 3.88
C ALA A 3 13.13 31.62 3.13
N LYS A 4 11.85 32.05 3.26
CA LYS A 4 11.37 33.32 2.69
C LYS A 4 11.98 34.55 3.38
N ARG A 5 12.20 34.47 4.70
CA ARG A 5 12.82 35.54 5.49
C ARG A 5 14.32 35.66 5.26
N ALA A 6 14.98 34.54 4.97
CA ALA A 6 16.40 34.47 4.61
C ALA A 6 16.69 34.82 3.14
N GLY A 7 15.65 35.09 2.32
CA GLY A 7 15.81 35.39 0.90
C GLY A 7 16.12 34.19 0.01
N TRP A 8 16.02 32.95 0.54
CA TRP A 8 16.29 31.72 -0.23
C TRP A 8 15.11 31.27 -1.09
N LEU A 9 13.89 31.68 -0.72
CA LEU A 9 12.70 31.51 -1.55
C LEU A 9 12.25 32.90 -2.03
N PRO A 10 12.16 33.12 -3.36
CA PRO A 10 11.70 34.39 -3.90
C PRO A 10 10.29 34.74 -3.38
N GLN A 11 10.03 36.03 -3.23
CA GLN A 11 8.72 36.52 -2.79
C GLN A 11 7.80 36.74 -4.00
N GLY A 12 6.49 36.58 -3.80
CA GLY A 12 5.47 36.65 -4.86
C GLY A 12 5.20 35.30 -5.52
N ASP A 13 4.52 35.32 -6.67
CA ASP A 13 4.15 34.15 -7.48
C ASP A 13 5.30 33.65 -8.39
N ASN A 14 6.52 34.17 -8.18
CA ASN A 14 7.70 33.72 -8.90
C ASN A 14 8.14 32.34 -8.41
N TYR A 15 8.38 31.42 -9.36
CA TYR A 15 8.89 30.08 -9.09
C TYR A 15 10.29 30.12 -8.43
N PRO A 16 10.64 29.16 -7.55
CA PRO A 16 9.92 27.90 -7.24
C PRO A 16 8.90 27.97 -6.08
N ASN A 17 7.76 27.30 -6.27
CA ASN A 17 6.74 27.10 -5.22
C ASN A 17 7.16 25.98 -4.25
N ALA A 18 7.05 26.23 -2.95
CA ALA A 18 7.34 25.27 -1.90
C ALA A 18 6.08 24.97 -1.09
N SER A 19 5.64 23.70 -1.12
CA SER A 19 4.52 23.19 -0.35
C SER A 19 4.92 21.97 0.47
N HIS A 20 4.43 21.89 1.71
CA HIS A 20 4.62 20.73 2.57
C HIS A 20 3.54 19.69 2.30
N VAL A 21 3.92 18.56 1.74
CA VAL A 21 3.03 17.40 1.57
C VAL A 21 3.13 16.52 2.80
N GLY A 22 2.32 16.84 3.81
CA GLY A 22 2.27 16.09 5.05
C GLY A 22 1.68 14.70 4.88
N PHE A 23 2.28 13.72 5.54
CA PHE A 23 1.69 12.42 5.82
C PHE A 23 1.86 12.14 7.32
N GLY A 24 0.80 11.68 7.96
CA GLY A 24 0.72 11.40 9.39
C GLY A 24 1.16 9.97 9.72
N LEU A 25 0.67 9.46 10.85
CA LEU A 25 1.18 8.22 11.44
C LEU A 25 0.47 6.99 10.90
N VAL A 26 1.24 5.96 10.58
CA VAL A 26 0.70 4.63 10.33
C VAL A 26 0.25 4.03 11.67
N LEU A 27 -1.05 3.69 11.76
CA LEU A 27 -1.66 3.13 12.97
C LEU A 27 -1.85 1.61 12.84
N GLY A 28 -1.65 0.90 13.95
CA GLY A 28 -2.05 -0.50 14.13
C GLY A 28 -3.54 -0.60 14.47
N GLU A 29 -4.04 -1.83 14.66
CA GLU A 29 -5.44 -2.10 15.00
C GLU A 29 -5.86 -1.48 16.34
N ASP A 30 -4.91 -1.38 17.27
CA ASP A 30 -5.09 -0.74 18.58
C ASP A 30 -5.17 0.80 18.52
N GLY A 31 -5.09 1.38 17.32
CA GLY A 31 -5.07 2.83 17.10
C GLY A 31 -3.76 3.49 17.52
N LYS A 32 -2.76 2.72 17.97
CA LYS A 32 -1.43 3.23 18.32
C LYS A 32 -0.50 3.13 17.13
N ARG A 33 0.71 3.67 17.27
CA ARG A 33 1.75 3.59 16.23
C ARG A 33 1.98 2.13 15.86
N PHE A 34 1.92 1.85 14.57
CA PHE A 34 2.17 0.54 14.03
C PHE A 34 3.57 0.03 14.41
N ARG A 35 3.62 -1.09 15.14
CA ARG A 35 4.82 -1.73 15.69
C ARG A 35 4.58 -3.23 15.83
N THR A 36 5.67 -4.00 15.91
CA THR A 36 5.58 -5.42 16.25
C THR A 36 5.14 -5.60 17.71
N ARG A 37 4.71 -6.82 18.08
CA ARG A 37 4.36 -7.18 19.46
C ARG A 37 5.50 -6.93 20.46
N ASN A 38 6.75 -6.92 19.99
CA ASN A 38 7.94 -6.62 20.80
C ASN A 38 8.28 -5.12 20.85
N THR A 39 7.37 -4.25 20.39
CA THR A 39 7.57 -2.78 20.36
C THR A 39 8.61 -2.32 19.34
N GLU A 40 9.10 -3.21 18.48
CA GLU A 40 10.08 -2.90 17.44
C GLU A 40 9.42 -2.27 16.22
N VAL A 41 10.20 -1.49 15.47
CA VAL A 41 9.78 -0.95 14.18
C VAL A 41 9.63 -2.12 13.20
N VAL A 42 8.45 -2.23 12.59
CA VAL A 42 8.22 -3.23 11.54
C VAL A 42 9.08 -2.88 10.32
N ARG A 43 9.87 -3.83 9.82
CA ARG A 43 10.66 -3.61 8.62
C ARG A 43 9.71 -3.59 7.41
N LEU A 44 9.98 -2.70 6.47
CA LEU A 44 9.17 -2.61 5.26
C LEU A 44 9.16 -3.92 4.48
N VAL A 45 10.29 -4.63 4.44
CA VAL A 45 10.40 -5.95 3.78
C VAL A 45 9.41 -6.94 4.38
N ASP A 46 9.37 -7.07 5.71
CA ASP A 46 8.44 -7.99 6.39
C ASP A 46 6.97 -7.64 6.10
N LEU A 47 6.66 -6.35 5.99
CA LEU A 47 5.31 -5.89 5.66
C LEU A 47 4.92 -6.22 4.20
N LEU A 48 5.87 -6.11 3.27
CA LEU A 48 5.65 -6.42 1.86
C LEU A 48 5.55 -7.93 1.64
N ASP A 49 6.40 -8.72 2.30
CA ASP A 49 6.35 -10.18 2.26
C ASP A 49 5.01 -10.70 2.82
N GLU A 50 4.54 -10.13 3.92
CA GLU A 50 3.22 -10.46 4.48
C GLU A 50 2.08 -10.13 3.50
N ALA A 51 2.14 -8.97 2.83
CA ALA A 51 1.15 -8.59 1.82
C ALA A 51 1.13 -9.55 0.63
N LYS A 52 2.30 -9.99 0.16
CA LYS A 52 2.45 -11.01 -0.88
C LYS A 52 1.86 -12.35 -0.43
N ASN A 53 2.27 -12.85 0.74
CA ASN A 53 1.82 -14.15 1.26
C ASN A 53 0.31 -14.22 1.42
N ARG A 54 -0.33 -13.13 1.87
CA ARG A 54 -1.79 -13.03 1.95
C ARG A 54 -2.45 -13.01 0.58
N SER A 55 -1.87 -12.28 -0.38
CA SER A 55 -2.37 -12.25 -1.76
C SER A 55 -2.34 -13.65 -2.38
N LYS A 56 -1.25 -14.40 -2.17
CA LYS A 56 -1.12 -15.80 -2.58
C LYS A 56 -2.17 -16.70 -1.93
N ALA A 57 -2.34 -16.60 -0.61
CA ALA A 57 -3.34 -17.37 0.12
C ALA A 57 -4.77 -17.10 -0.40
N ALA A 58 -5.09 -15.84 -0.70
CA ALA A 58 -6.38 -15.47 -1.25
C ALA A 58 -6.60 -16.02 -2.67
N LEU A 59 -5.58 -15.99 -3.53
CA LEU A 59 -5.65 -16.62 -4.87
C LEU A 59 -5.98 -18.11 -4.77
N ILE A 60 -5.33 -18.82 -3.82
CA ILE A 60 -5.55 -20.24 -3.58
C ILE A 60 -6.96 -20.50 -3.03
N GLU A 61 -7.41 -19.74 -2.04
CA GLU A 61 -8.77 -19.84 -1.46
C GLU A 61 -9.87 -19.66 -2.52
N HIS A 62 -9.61 -18.82 -3.53
CA HIS A 62 -10.52 -18.57 -4.64
C HIS A 62 -10.34 -19.52 -5.84
N GLY A 63 -9.68 -20.67 -5.66
CA GLY A 63 -9.63 -21.76 -6.65
C GLY A 63 -8.55 -21.61 -7.73
N LYS A 64 -7.75 -20.54 -7.72
CA LYS A 64 -6.66 -20.36 -8.71
C LYS A 64 -5.52 -21.34 -8.53
N GLY A 65 -5.42 -21.99 -7.36
CA GLY A 65 -4.44 -23.05 -7.10
C GLY A 65 -4.58 -24.28 -8.01
N GLU A 66 -5.77 -24.54 -8.56
CA GLU A 66 -6.01 -25.67 -9.47
C GLU A 66 -5.95 -25.27 -10.95
N GLU A 67 -6.17 -23.99 -11.26
CA GLU A 67 -6.25 -23.46 -12.62
C GLU A 67 -4.90 -22.93 -13.13
N TRP A 68 -4.08 -22.36 -12.25
CA TRP A 68 -2.86 -21.65 -12.59
C TRP A 68 -1.62 -22.42 -12.14
N THR A 69 -0.52 -22.16 -12.83
CA THR A 69 0.81 -22.63 -12.45
C THR A 69 1.31 -21.88 -11.21
N GLU A 70 2.24 -22.50 -10.49
CA GLU A 70 2.89 -21.87 -9.33
C GLU A 70 3.55 -20.52 -9.68
N GLU A 71 4.08 -20.39 -10.89
CA GLU A 71 4.72 -19.16 -11.38
C GLU A 71 3.70 -18.03 -11.59
N GLU A 72 2.54 -18.34 -12.19
CA GLU A 72 1.44 -17.38 -12.36
C GLU A 72 0.87 -16.91 -11.02
N ILE A 73 0.72 -17.84 -10.06
CA ILE A 73 0.28 -17.53 -8.70
C ILE A 73 1.29 -16.60 -8.00
N GLU A 74 2.58 -16.93 -8.08
CA GLU A 74 3.63 -16.16 -7.41
C GLU A 74 3.75 -14.74 -7.99
N SER A 75 3.79 -14.63 -9.32
CA SER A 75 3.85 -13.34 -10.03
C SER A 75 2.62 -12.47 -9.75
N THR A 76 1.43 -13.08 -9.74
CA THR A 76 0.19 -12.36 -9.43
C THR A 76 0.15 -11.92 -7.97
N ALA A 77 0.59 -12.78 -7.04
CA ALA A 77 0.66 -12.44 -5.62
C ALA A 77 1.62 -11.27 -5.36
N ASP A 78 2.76 -11.21 -6.04
CA ASP A 78 3.69 -10.08 -5.99
C ASP A 78 3.03 -8.79 -6.49
N ALA A 79 2.45 -8.82 -7.70
CA ALA A 79 1.83 -7.65 -8.31
C ALA A 79 0.66 -7.10 -7.47
N VAL A 80 -0.20 -8.00 -7.00
CA VAL A 80 -1.38 -7.67 -6.19
C VAL A 80 -0.96 -7.19 -4.81
N GLY A 81 -0.07 -7.90 -4.12
CA GLY A 81 0.36 -7.59 -2.76
C GLY A 81 1.07 -6.24 -2.67
N TYR A 82 2.00 -5.95 -3.58
CA TYR A 82 2.67 -4.64 -3.58
C TYR A 82 1.76 -3.52 -4.09
N GLY A 83 0.93 -3.81 -5.09
CA GLY A 83 -0.06 -2.89 -5.63
C GLY A 83 -1.08 -2.44 -4.57
N ALA A 84 -1.52 -3.38 -3.73
CA ALA A 84 -2.39 -3.15 -2.58
C ALA A 84 -1.83 -2.09 -1.63
N VAL A 85 -0.61 -2.32 -1.15
CA VAL A 85 0.07 -1.45 -0.19
C VAL A 85 0.23 -0.04 -0.77
N LYS A 86 0.66 0.06 -2.04
CA LYS A 86 0.83 1.34 -2.73
C LYS A 86 -0.49 2.09 -2.92
N LYS A 87 -1.53 1.43 -3.43
CA LYS A 87 -2.86 2.03 -3.66
C LYS A 87 -3.42 2.57 -2.35
N GLN A 88 -3.28 1.80 -1.27
CA GLN A 88 -3.79 2.17 0.03
C GLN A 88 -3.05 3.34 0.66
N PHE A 89 -1.72 3.36 0.57
CA PHE A 89 -0.92 4.49 1.03
C PHE A 89 -1.31 5.78 0.28
N ALA A 90 -1.43 5.72 -1.05
CA ALA A 90 -1.86 6.86 -1.86
C ALA A 90 -3.27 7.35 -1.49
N ARG A 91 -4.21 6.43 -1.23
CA ARG A 91 -5.58 6.77 -0.77
C ARG A 91 -5.57 7.47 0.61
N SER A 92 -4.67 7.07 1.49
CA SER A 92 -4.52 7.66 2.83
C SER A 92 -4.01 9.10 2.75
N ILE A 93 -3.04 9.38 1.86
CA ILE A 93 -2.56 10.75 1.61
C ILE A 93 -3.69 11.64 1.09
N LYS A 94 -4.49 11.16 0.13
CA LYS A 94 -5.61 11.93 -0.45
C LYS A 94 -6.71 12.25 0.56
N SER A 95 -7.04 11.30 1.44
CA SER A 95 -8.13 11.47 2.40
C SER A 95 -7.71 12.14 3.71
N GLN A 96 -6.42 12.38 3.93
CA GLN A 96 -5.84 12.90 5.19
C GLN A 96 -6.29 12.09 6.43
N ARG A 97 -6.76 10.86 6.21
CA ARG A 97 -7.07 9.87 7.22
C ARG A 97 -5.92 8.89 7.24
N PHE A 98 -5.44 8.57 8.43
CA PHE A 98 -4.45 7.54 8.64
C PHE A 98 -5.16 6.28 9.12
N PRO A 99 -5.64 5.44 8.19
CA PRO A 99 -6.34 4.23 8.56
C PRO A 99 -5.38 3.27 9.28
N HIS A 100 -5.97 2.31 9.97
CA HIS A 100 -5.29 1.12 10.47
C HIS A 100 -4.65 0.41 9.27
N LEU A 101 -3.40 0.72 8.95
CA LEU A 101 -2.75 0.23 7.72
C LEU A 101 -2.65 -1.29 7.76
N PHE A 102 -2.46 -1.84 8.96
CA PHE A 102 -2.52 -3.27 9.18
C PHE A 102 -3.89 -3.82 8.80
N LEU A 103 -4.98 -3.31 9.38
CA LEU A 103 -6.33 -3.81 9.12
C LEU A 103 -6.78 -3.63 7.66
N LEU A 104 -6.14 -2.78 6.86
CA LEU A 104 -6.52 -2.49 5.47
C LEU A 104 -5.62 -3.18 4.43
N VAL A 105 -4.40 -3.59 4.80
CA VAL A 105 -3.67 -4.63 4.07
C VAL A 105 -4.29 -6.01 4.39
N ILE A 106 -4.88 -6.17 5.58
CA ILE A 106 -5.51 -7.40 6.06
C ILE A 106 -6.95 -7.59 5.55
N ASN A 107 -7.81 -6.56 5.62
CA ASN A 107 -9.14 -6.53 4.97
C ASN A 107 -8.99 -6.00 3.55
N PHE A 108 -8.03 -6.57 2.82
CA PHE A 108 -8.07 -6.51 1.39
C PHE A 108 -9.30 -7.32 0.99
N ASP A 109 -10.46 -6.64 0.89
CA ASP A 109 -11.59 -7.22 0.18
C ASP A 109 -11.03 -7.62 -1.18
N PHE A 110 -10.89 -8.93 -1.39
CA PHE A 110 -10.44 -9.54 -2.63
C PHE A 110 -11.12 -8.90 -3.86
N LEU A 111 -12.35 -8.42 -3.64
CA LEU A 111 -13.21 -7.71 -4.57
C LEU A 111 -12.68 -6.34 -5.06
N ASP A 112 -11.97 -5.56 -4.22
CA ASP A 112 -11.70 -4.13 -4.50
C ASP A 112 -10.40 -3.89 -5.30
N ALA A 113 -9.55 -4.91 -5.40
CA ALA A 113 -8.25 -4.77 -6.06
C ALA A 113 -7.71 -6.07 -6.68
N VAL A 114 -8.10 -7.26 -6.19
CA VAL A 114 -7.69 -8.53 -6.80
C VAL A 114 -8.61 -8.88 -7.97
N MET A 115 -9.93 -8.84 -7.79
CA MET A 115 -10.90 -9.16 -8.84
C MET A 115 -10.72 -8.35 -10.14
N PRO A 116 -10.51 -7.01 -10.10
CA PRO A 116 -10.24 -6.26 -11.33
C PRO A 116 -8.93 -6.68 -12.01
N PHE A 117 -7.93 -7.13 -11.23
CA PHE A 117 -6.65 -7.57 -11.75
C PHE A 117 -6.69 -9.01 -12.27
N ILE A 118 -7.39 -9.94 -11.58
CA ILE A 118 -7.67 -11.30 -12.07
C ILE A 118 -8.48 -11.23 -13.36
N HIS A 119 -9.54 -10.43 -13.39
CA HIS A 119 -10.34 -10.25 -14.61
C HIS A 119 -9.49 -9.65 -15.74
N PHE A 120 -8.55 -8.75 -15.42
CA PHE A 120 -7.59 -8.21 -16.39
C PHE A 120 -6.59 -9.27 -16.88
N CYS A 121 -6.04 -10.12 -16.01
CA CYS A 121 -5.18 -11.24 -16.37
C CYS A 121 -5.92 -12.28 -17.24
N GLU A 122 -7.14 -12.66 -16.85
CA GLU A 122 -8.01 -13.56 -17.62
C GLU A 122 -8.37 -12.99 -19.01
N ILE A 123 -8.63 -11.69 -19.10
CA ILE A 123 -8.89 -10.99 -20.37
C ILE A 123 -7.65 -10.97 -21.27
N LEU A 124 -6.45 -10.82 -20.68
CA LEU A 124 -5.21 -10.70 -21.44
C LEU A 124 -4.55 -12.03 -21.78
N LYS A 125 -4.98 -13.16 -21.19
CA LYS A 125 -4.31 -14.48 -21.31
C LYS A 125 -2.79 -14.37 -21.13
N LEU A 126 -2.37 -13.55 -20.19
CA LEU A 126 -1.03 -13.58 -19.61
C LEU A 126 -1.04 -14.61 -18.49
#